data_AF-A0A218PAG7-F1
#
_entry.id   AF-A0A218PAG7-F1
#
_cell.length_a   1.000
_cell.length_b   1.000
_cell.length_c   1.000
_cell.angle_alpha   90.00
_cell.angle_beta   90.00
_cell.angle_gamma   90.00
#
_symmetry.space_group_name_H-M   'P 1'
#
loop_
_entity.id
_entity.type
_entity.pdbx_description
1 polymer ?
#
loop_
_entity_poly.entity_id
_entity_poly.type
_entity_poly.pdbx_seq_one_letter_code
_entity_poly.pdbx_strand_id
1 'polypeptide(L)'
;MDGLEFCVKSLSYPLGMVLEGLERRKGARIKVGKCVLDLPELPFPALCYLTTVALFDALDMVNKKRLQDDYAAVERFRKRLLNSRAGEGLRPYLESPGRYVSPGERVSIDWLEFERRRGAIVQDLERIVELWKSRSRRDFLERTAFLSEVTADQGLLILYLVGEEKLRELVSMALGRHNREFREKVHLHFKALRG
;
A
#
# COMPACT_ATOMS: atom_id res chain seq x y z
N MET A 1 0.58 6.09 -11.06
CA MET A 1 1.06 5.49 -9.80
C MET A 1 2.56 5.34 -9.83
N ASP A 2 3.27 6.07 -8.99
CA ASP A 2 4.71 5.89 -8.80
C ASP A 2 5.03 4.91 -7.67
N GLY A 3 6.32 4.74 -7.35
CA GLY A 3 6.77 3.78 -6.34
C GLY A 3 6.27 4.10 -4.93
N LEU A 4 6.21 5.37 -4.52
CA LEU A 4 5.76 5.74 -3.17
C LEU A 4 4.25 5.52 -3.04
N GLU A 5 3.48 5.95 -4.03
CA GLU A 5 2.04 5.70 -4.08
C GLU A 5 1.74 4.20 -4.03
N PHE A 6 2.45 3.39 -4.83
CA PHE A 6 2.33 1.94 -4.81
C PHE A 6 2.64 1.38 -3.41
N CYS A 7 3.72 1.86 -2.79
CA CYS A 7 4.14 1.43 -1.47
C CYS A 7 3.08 1.73 -0.40
N VAL A 8 2.57 2.96 -0.35
CA VAL A 8 1.57 3.34 0.64
C VAL A 8 0.26 2.58 0.39
N LYS A 9 -0.18 2.43 -0.87
CA LYS A 9 -1.37 1.62 -1.19
C LYS A 9 -1.23 0.15 -0.80
N SER A 10 -0.01 -0.40 -0.88
CA SER A 10 0.26 -1.78 -0.43
C SER A 10 0.19 -1.96 1.09
N LEU A 11 0.37 -0.88 1.86
CA LEU A 11 0.23 -0.87 3.32
C LEU A 11 -1.20 -0.52 3.75
N SER A 12 -1.81 0.45 3.07
CA SER A 12 -3.17 0.93 3.27
C SER A 12 -3.65 1.58 1.98
N TYR A 13 -4.57 0.91 1.27
CA TYR A 13 -5.08 1.43 0.00
C TYR A 13 -5.74 2.82 0.17
N PRO A 14 -6.62 3.04 1.17
CA PRO A 14 -7.24 4.35 1.37
C PRO A 14 -6.24 5.48 1.68
N LEU A 15 -5.18 5.22 2.45
CA LEU A 15 -4.13 6.22 2.68
C LEU A 15 -3.36 6.52 1.40
N GLY A 16 -3.05 5.49 0.60
CA GLY A 16 -2.33 5.66 -0.64
C GLY A 16 -3.12 6.43 -1.72
N MET A 17 -4.45 6.40 -1.68
CA MET A 17 -5.30 7.25 -2.53
C MET A 17 -5.05 8.75 -2.30
N VAL A 18 -4.74 9.15 -1.05
CA VAL A 18 -4.45 10.56 -0.71
C VAL A 18 -3.22 11.08 -1.44
N LEU A 19 -2.34 10.20 -1.90
CA LEU A 19 -1.14 10.57 -2.63
C LEU A 19 -1.38 10.74 -4.13
N GLU A 20 -2.50 10.29 -4.68
CA GLU A 20 -2.76 10.31 -6.13
C GLU A 20 -2.73 11.73 -6.69
N GLY A 21 -2.12 11.89 -7.87
CA GLY A 21 -2.05 13.19 -8.55
C GLY A 21 -1.13 14.23 -7.90
N LEU A 22 -0.49 13.92 -6.77
CA LEU A 22 0.49 14.82 -6.15
C LEU A 22 1.82 14.78 -6.91
N GLU A 23 2.35 15.94 -7.27
CA GLU A 23 3.70 16.05 -7.83
C GLU A 23 4.75 15.67 -6.79
N ARG A 24 5.68 14.80 -7.17
CA ARG A 24 6.80 14.36 -6.31
C ARG A 24 8.12 14.65 -7.02
N ARG A 25 8.98 15.46 -6.40
CA ARG A 25 10.37 15.71 -6.87
C ARG A 25 11.34 15.25 -5.78
N LYS A 26 12.49 14.68 -6.18
CA LYS A 26 13.55 14.29 -5.23
C LYS A 26 14.05 15.53 -4.46
N GLY A 27 14.18 15.40 -3.14
CA GLY A 27 14.55 16.52 -2.25
C GLY A 27 13.46 17.60 -2.09
N ALA A 28 12.29 17.43 -2.72
CA ALA A 28 11.17 18.32 -2.51
C ALA A 28 10.32 17.84 -1.34
N ARG A 29 9.79 18.80 -0.58
CA ARG A 29 8.75 18.55 0.41
C ARG A 29 7.51 17.97 -0.28
N ILE A 30 7.03 16.79 0.11
CA ILE A 30 5.70 16.34 -0.34
C ILE A 30 4.69 17.13 0.46
N LYS A 31 3.96 18.00 -0.23
CA LYS A 31 2.84 18.72 0.36
C LYS A 31 1.57 17.89 0.18
N VAL A 32 1.02 17.36 1.27
CA VAL A 32 -0.28 16.70 1.29
C VAL A 32 -1.26 17.62 2.01
N GLY A 33 -2.15 18.31 1.28
CA GLY A 33 -2.92 19.43 1.86
C GLY A 33 -1.99 20.60 2.21
N LYS A 34 -1.88 20.99 3.49
CA LYS A 34 -0.73 21.80 3.99
C LYS A 34 0.22 21.02 4.91
N CYS A 35 0.06 19.71 5.04
CA CYS A 35 1.09 18.85 5.65
C CYS A 35 2.33 18.87 4.77
N VAL A 36 3.48 19.17 5.36
CA VAL A 36 4.76 19.19 4.68
C VAL A 36 5.53 17.98 5.18
N LEU A 37 5.62 16.96 4.35
CA LEU A 37 6.58 15.88 4.55
C LEU A 37 7.90 16.37 4.00
N ASP A 38 8.83 16.72 4.89
CA ASP A 38 10.20 16.87 4.48
C ASP A 38 10.66 15.52 3.93
N LEU A 39 11.07 15.50 2.67
CA LEU A 39 11.83 14.40 2.09
C LEU A 39 13.31 14.73 2.22
N PRO A 40 14.00 14.43 3.34
CA PRO A 40 15.43 14.20 3.24
C PRO A 40 15.69 13.16 2.16
N GLU A 41 16.92 13.02 1.68
CA GLU A 41 17.33 11.81 0.95
C GLU A 41 17.23 10.61 1.90
N LEU A 42 16.01 10.12 2.08
CA LEU A 42 15.69 9.01 2.95
C LEU A 42 15.80 7.73 2.13
N PRO A 43 16.30 6.64 2.74
CA PRO A 43 16.12 5.31 2.17
C PRO A 43 14.64 5.08 1.85
N PHE A 44 14.35 4.60 0.65
CA PHE A 44 12.97 4.41 0.18
C PHE A 44 12.06 3.62 1.16
N PRO A 45 12.54 2.57 1.88
CA PRO A 45 11.75 1.92 2.93
C PRO A 45 11.35 2.85 4.09
N ALA A 46 12.27 3.71 4.54
CA ALA A 46 11.97 4.70 5.57
C ALA A 46 10.94 5.71 5.05
N LEU A 47 11.08 6.14 3.80
CA LEU A 47 10.13 7.05 3.17
C LEU A 47 8.71 6.46 3.11
N CYS A 48 8.56 5.21 2.69
CA CYS A 48 7.29 4.50 2.70
C CYS A 48 6.61 4.53 4.08
N TYR A 49 7.37 4.17 5.13
CA TYR A 49 6.86 4.11 6.49
C TYR A 49 6.49 5.50 7.01
N LEU A 50 7.40 6.46 6.94
CA LEU A 50 7.19 7.82 7.45
C LEU A 50 6.04 8.54 6.74
N THR A 51 5.91 8.36 5.42
CA THR A 51 4.78 8.91 4.66
C THR A 51 3.47 8.32 5.17
N THR A 52 3.40 7.00 5.37
CA THR A 52 2.17 6.35 5.82
C THR A 52 1.78 6.79 7.24
N VAL A 53 2.76 6.89 8.15
CA VAL A 53 2.55 7.41 9.51
C VAL A 53 2.03 8.84 9.48
N ALA A 54 2.65 9.72 8.70
CA ALA A 54 2.23 11.11 8.61
C ALA A 54 0.81 11.28 8.04
N LEU A 55 0.47 10.51 7.01
CA LEU A 55 -0.89 10.51 6.47
C LEU A 55 -1.90 10.04 7.52
N PHE A 56 -1.58 8.97 8.25
CA PHE A 56 -2.44 8.47 9.30
C PHE A 56 -2.61 9.49 10.43
N ASP A 57 -1.53 10.13 10.88
CA ASP A 57 -1.57 11.15 11.94
C ASP A 57 -2.39 12.38 11.55
N ALA A 58 -2.40 12.73 10.27
CA ALA A 58 -3.20 13.83 9.72
C ALA A 58 -4.70 13.50 9.57
N LEU A 59 -5.13 12.25 9.75
CA LEU A 59 -6.56 11.91 9.70
C LEU A 59 -7.33 12.45 10.92
N ASP A 60 -8.62 12.74 10.72
CA ASP A 60 -9.55 12.92 11.83
C ASP A 60 -9.76 11.61 12.62
N MET A 61 -10.35 11.71 13.81
CA MET A 61 -10.55 10.57 14.70
C MET A 61 -11.47 9.48 14.13
N VAL A 62 -12.41 9.81 13.25
CA VAL A 62 -13.31 8.83 12.63
C VAL A 62 -12.52 7.99 11.63
N ASN A 63 -11.73 8.65 10.78
CA ASN A 63 -10.87 8.00 9.81
C ASN A 63 -9.76 7.18 10.47
N LYS A 64 -9.15 7.66 11.55
CA LYS A 64 -8.17 6.89 12.35
C LYS A 64 -8.78 5.60 12.90
N LYS A 65 -10.00 5.66 13.44
CA LYS A 65 -10.72 4.47 13.94
C LYS A 65 -11.02 3.49 12.80
N ARG A 66 -11.45 3.98 11.64
CA ARG A 66 -11.75 3.14 10.47
C ARG A 66 -10.51 2.42 9.93
N LEU A 67 -9.34 3.02 10.06
CA LEU A 67 -8.06 2.50 9.56
C LEU A 67 -7.13 1.95 10.65
N GLN A 68 -7.66 1.59 11.82
CA GLN A 68 -6.84 1.11 12.93
C GLN A 68 -6.06 -0.17 12.57
N ASP A 69 -6.69 -1.09 11.84
CA ASP A 69 -6.05 -2.34 11.39
C ASP A 69 -4.96 -2.10 10.35
N ASP A 70 -5.16 -1.10 9.48
CA ASP A 70 -4.15 -0.63 8.52
C ASP A 70 -2.93 -0.08 9.25
N TYR A 71 -3.14 0.71 10.31
CA TYR A 71 -2.03 1.21 11.14
C TYR A 71 -1.26 0.06 11.80
N ALA A 72 -1.96 -0.98 12.28
CA ALA A 72 -1.29 -2.17 12.78
C ALA A 72 -0.45 -2.88 11.69
N ALA A 73 -0.90 -2.87 10.43
CA ALA A 73 -0.12 -3.39 9.30
C ALA A 73 1.14 -2.54 9.01
N VAL A 74 1.04 -1.22 9.16
CA VAL A 74 2.18 -0.29 9.05
C VAL A 74 3.22 -0.58 10.13
N GLU A 75 2.80 -0.81 11.37
CA GLU A 75 3.73 -1.20 12.45
C GLU A 75 4.36 -2.58 12.22
N ARG A 76 3.63 -3.54 11.62
CA ARG A 76 4.24 -4.81 11.17
C ARG A 76 5.27 -4.60 10.08
N PHE A 77 5.02 -3.68 9.14
CA PHE A 77 6.00 -3.31 8.11
C PHE A 77 7.27 -2.69 8.73
N ARG A 78 7.13 -1.75 9.68
CA ARG A 78 8.24 -1.18 10.46
C ARG A 78 9.10 -2.26 11.13
N LYS A 79 8.47 -3.20 11.84
CA LYS A 79 9.17 -4.31 12.50
C LYS A 79 9.93 -5.18 11.50
N ARG A 80 9.33 -5.49 10.35
CA ARG A 80 10.01 -6.26 9.28
C ARG A 80 11.23 -5.53 8.73
N LEU A 81 11.14 -4.21 8.53
CA LEU A 81 12.27 -3.40 8.07
C LEU A 81 13.41 -3.38 9.08
N LEU A 82 13.10 -3.16 10.37
CA LEU A 82 14.10 -3.16 11.45
C LEU A 82 14.82 -4.49 11.61
N ASN A 83 14.13 -5.61 11.34
CA ASN A 83 14.70 -6.96 11.39
C ASN A 83 15.36 -7.39 10.06
N SER A 84 15.35 -6.54 9.04
CA SER A 84 15.98 -6.83 7.75
C SER A 84 17.47 -6.52 7.76
N ARG A 85 18.20 -6.98 6.72
CA ARG A 85 19.62 -6.65 6.52
C ARG A 85 19.88 -5.14 6.41
N ALA A 86 18.91 -4.37 5.92
CA ALA A 86 19.00 -2.91 5.84
C ALA A 86 18.60 -2.21 7.14
N GLY A 87 18.17 -2.97 8.17
CA GLY A 87 17.57 -2.44 9.39
C GLY A 87 18.45 -1.44 10.13
N GLU A 88 19.76 -1.69 10.20
CA GLU A 88 20.73 -0.81 10.87
C GLU A 88 20.72 0.62 10.29
N GLY A 89 20.76 0.74 8.95
CA GLY A 89 20.65 2.04 8.27
C GLY A 89 19.27 2.68 8.34
N LEU A 90 18.23 1.91 8.70
CA LEU A 90 16.86 2.39 8.82
C LEU A 90 16.48 2.80 10.25
N ARG A 91 17.17 2.29 11.27
CA ARG A 91 16.88 2.56 12.71
C ARG A 91 16.67 4.03 13.04
N PRO A 92 17.53 4.98 12.58
CA PRO A 92 17.37 6.39 12.93
C PRO A 92 16.01 6.97 12.51
N TYR A 93 15.41 6.44 11.45
CA TYR A 93 14.14 6.88 10.89
C TYR A 93 12.95 6.14 11.52
N LEU A 94 13.11 4.82 11.72
CA LEU A 94 12.02 3.95 12.13
C LEU A 94 11.81 3.93 13.65
N GLU A 95 12.84 4.12 14.47
CA GLU A 95 12.71 4.11 15.93
C GLU A 95 12.17 5.44 16.48
N SER A 96 12.44 6.55 15.79
CA SER A 96 12.03 7.90 16.19
C SER A 96 11.31 8.66 15.05
N PRO A 97 10.15 8.17 14.56
CA PRO A 97 9.45 8.78 13.42
C PRO A 97 9.05 10.24 13.65
N GLY A 98 8.73 10.61 14.90
CA GLY A 98 8.36 11.99 15.26
C GLY A 98 9.47 13.04 15.08
N ARG A 99 10.71 12.62 14.79
CA ARG A 99 11.79 13.55 14.39
C ARG A 99 11.67 13.99 12.92
N TYR A 100 10.93 13.23 12.11
CA TYR A 100 10.82 13.43 10.65
C TYR A 100 9.40 13.73 10.20
N VAL A 101 8.40 13.37 11.02
CA VAL A 101 6.99 13.64 10.77
C VAL A 101 6.55 14.76 11.69
N SER A 102 6.12 15.87 11.10
CA SER A 102 5.45 16.96 11.82
C SER A 102 3.94 16.86 11.64
N PRO A 103 3.12 17.19 12.67
CA PRO A 103 1.68 17.25 12.53
C PRO A 103 1.29 18.22 11.41
N GLY A 104 0.63 17.67 10.38
CA GLY A 104 0.16 18.46 9.25
C GLY A 104 -1.26 18.98 9.42
N GLU A 105 -1.72 19.69 8.39
CA GLU A 105 -3.16 19.89 8.23
C GLU A 105 -3.89 18.57 8.04
N ARG A 106 -5.17 18.57 8.43
CA ARG A 106 -6.00 17.38 8.32
C ARG A 106 -6.13 16.95 6.87
N VAL A 107 -5.95 15.65 6.65
CA VAL A 107 -6.23 15.00 5.36
C VAL A 107 -7.54 14.22 5.49
N SER A 108 -8.32 14.22 4.42
CA SER A 108 -9.56 13.46 4.31
C SER A 108 -9.41 12.39 3.25
N ILE A 109 -9.99 11.23 3.51
CA ILE A 109 -10.11 10.16 2.53
C ILE A 109 -11.41 10.34 1.76
N ASP A 110 -11.33 10.31 0.44
CA ASP A 110 -12.52 10.25 -0.41
C ASP A 110 -13.12 8.83 -0.37
N TRP A 111 -13.99 8.61 0.62
CA TRP A 111 -14.67 7.34 0.79
C TRP A 111 -15.69 7.05 -0.30
N LEU A 112 -16.24 8.08 -0.96
CA LEU A 112 -17.18 7.87 -2.06
C LEU A 112 -16.43 7.29 -3.27
N GLU A 113 -15.25 7.85 -3.57
CA GLU A 113 -14.37 7.31 -4.61
C GLU A 113 -13.89 5.90 -4.26
N PHE A 114 -13.55 5.64 -2.99
CA PHE A 114 -13.18 4.28 -2.54
C PHE A 114 -14.30 3.26 -2.81
N GLU A 115 -15.55 3.57 -2.41
CA GLU A 115 -16.68 2.66 -2.66
C GLU A 115 -16.99 2.53 -4.16
N ARG A 116 -16.83 3.60 -4.96
CA ARG A 116 -16.97 3.53 -6.42
C ARG A 116 -15.95 2.55 -7.04
N ARG A 117 -14.68 2.64 -6.63
CA ARG A 117 -13.62 1.72 -7.10
C ARG A 117 -13.86 0.29 -6.64
N ARG A 118 -14.30 0.11 -5.39
CA ARG A 118 -14.71 -1.19 -4.87
C ARG A 118 -15.85 -1.80 -5.70
N GLY A 119 -16.85 -1.00 -6.07
CA GLY A 119 -17.94 -1.42 -6.94
C GLY A 119 -17.46 -1.88 -8.32
N ALA A 120 -16.43 -1.24 -8.87
CA ALA A 120 -15.87 -1.59 -10.18
C ALA A 120 -15.16 -2.96 -10.21
N ILE A 121 -14.77 -3.50 -9.06
CA ILE A 121 -14.05 -4.80 -8.95
C ILE A 121 -14.85 -5.86 -8.19
N VAL A 122 -16.12 -5.58 -7.86
CA VAL A 122 -16.93 -6.47 -7.01
C VAL A 122 -17.07 -7.87 -7.62
N GLN A 123 -17.28 -7.94 -8.94
CA GLN A 123 -17.40 -9.20 -9.66
C GLN A 123 -16.09 -10.00 -9.63
N ASP A 124 -14.94 -9.32 -9.72
CA ASP A 124 -13.63 -9.99 -9.62
C ASP A 124 -13.40 -10.53 -8.21
N LEU A 125 -13.76 -9.78 -7.17
CA LEU A 125 -13.68 -10.21 -5.77
C LEU A 125 -14.57 -11.44 -5.51
N GLU A 126 -15.81 -11.43 -5.98
CA GLU A 126 -16.74 -12.56 -5.86
C GLU A 126 -16.16 -13.81 -6.54
N ARG A 127 -15.63 -13.67 -7.76
CA ARG A 127 -14.97 -14.78 -8.47
C ARG A 127 -13.76 -15.31 -7.70
N ILE A 128 -12.93 -14.44 -7.14
CA ILE A 128 -11.77 -14.84 -6.31
C ILE A 128 -12.23 -15.66 -5.10
N VAL A 129 -13.25 -15.19 -4.38
CA VAL A 129 -13.77 -15.86 -3.17
C VAL A 129 -14.40 -17.20 -3.52
N GLU A 130 -15.14 -17.30 -4.62
CA GLU A 130 -15.69 -18.59 -5.08
C GLU A 130 -14.59 -19.58 -5.47
N LEU A 131 -13.55 -19.13 -6.18
CA LEU A 131 -12.40 -19.98 -6.51
C LEU A 131 -11.62 -20.40 -5.26
N TRP A 132 -11.55 -19.57 -4.23
CA TRP A 132 -10.89 -19.94 -2.98
C TRP A 132 -11.55 -21.14 -2.30
N LYS A 133 -12.88 -21.27 -2.44
CA LYS A 133 -13.65 -22.40 -1.89
C LYS A 133 -13.30 -23.74 -2.56
N SER A 134 -12.76 -23.76 -3.79
CA SER A 134 -12.39 -25.01 -4.49
C SER A 134 -11.07 -25.64 -4.00
N ARG A 135 -10.38 -25.01 -3.02
CA ARG A 135 -9.22 -25.50 -2.24
C ARG A 135 -7.94 -25.89 -2.98
N SER A 136 -7.93 -26.04 -4.30
CA SER A 136 -6.71 -26.36 -5.05
C SER A 136 -5.97 -25.09 -5.47
N ARG A 137 -4.73 -24.89 -4.99
CA ARG A 137 -3.85 -23.78 -5.41
C ARG A 137 -3.62 -23.76 -6.92
N ARG A 138 -3.44 -24.93 -7.54
CA ARG A 138 -3.22 -25.01 -9.00
C ARG A 138 -4.46 -24.56 -9.75
N ASP A 139 -5.63 -25.07 -9.37
CA ASP A 139 -6.92 -24.69 -9.96
C ASP A 139 -7.18 -23.19 -9.79
N PHE A 140 -6.96 -22.67 -8.59
CA PHE A 140 -7.06 -21.24 -8.31
C PHE A 140 -6.18 -20.41 -9.26
N LEU A 141 -4.90 -20.77 -9.38
CA LEU A 141 -3.96 -20.05 -10.25
C LEU A 141 -4.26 -20.22 -11.74
N GLU A 142 -4.91 -21.29 -12.19
CA GLU A 142 -5.30 -21.44 -13.60
C GLU A 142 -6.58 -20.63 -13.91
N ARG A 143 -7.55 -20.66 -12.99
CA ARG A 143 -8.87 -20.03 -13.17
C ARG A 143 -8.91 -18.53 -12.86
N THR A 144 -7.84 -17.99 -12.30
CA THR A 144 -7.65 -16.53 -12.08
C THR A 144 -7.02 -15.79 -13.26
N ALA A 145 -7.01 -16.39 -14.47
CA ALA A 145 -6.48 -15.75 -15.67
C ALA A 145 -7.14 -14.40 -16.00
N PHE A 146 -8.39 -14.17 -15.56
CA PHE A 146 -9.09 -12.89 -15.71
C PHE A 146 -8.39 -11.73 -14.99
N LEU A 147 -7.51 -12.00 -14.02
CA LEU A 147 -6.67 -10.97 -13.39
C LEU A 147 -5.63 -10.37 -14.34
N SER A 148 -5.51 -10.86 -15.57
CA SER A 148 -4.75 -10.17 -16.62
C SER A 148 -5.40 -8.86 -17.09
N GLU A 149 -6.72 -8.70 -16.88
CA GLU A 149 -7.49 -7.53 -17.34
C GLU A 149 -7.55 -6.40 -16.30
N VAL A 150 -7.23 -6.68 -15.04
CA VAL A 150 -7.25 -5.66 -13.98
C VAL A 150 -6.05 -4.74 -14.10
N THR A 151 -6.23 -3.46 -13.82
CA THR A 151 -5.10 -2.52 -13.71
C THR A 151 -4.27 -2.83 -12.45
N ALA A 152 -3.02 -2.36 -12.42
CA ALA A 152 -2.19 -2.55 -11.22
C ALA A 152 -2.79 -1.89 -9.95
N ASP A 153 -3.53 -0.79 -10.10
CA ASP A 153 -4.24 -0.13 -9.00
C ASP A 153 -5.40 -0.99 -8.47
N GLN A 154 -6.22 -1.53 -9.37
CA GLN A 154 -7.27 -2.49 -9.01
C GLN A 154 -6.68 -3.74 -8.34
N GLY A 155 -5.52 -4.23 -8.81
CA GLY A 155 -4.80 -5.33 -8.17
C GLY A 155 -4.44 -5.05 -6.71
N LEU A 156 -3.98 -3.83 -6.39
CA LEU A 156 -3.72 -3.40 -5.01
C LEU A 156 -5.02 -3.31 -4.19
N LEU A 157 -6.11 -2.80 -4.77
CA LEU A 157 -7.40 -2.73 -4.09
C LEU A 157 -7.96 -4.14 -3.80
N ILE A 158 -7.82 -5.07 -4.74
CA ILE A 158 -8.19 -6.48 -4.53
C ILE A 158 -7.39 -7.06 -3.36
N LEU A 159 -6.06 -6.89 -3.35
CA LEU A 159 -5.21 -7.38 -2.24
C LEU A 159 -5.58 -6.76 -0.89
N TYR A 160 -5.98 -5.48 -0.89
CA TYR A 160 -6.43 -4.77 0.29
C TYR A 160 -7.74 -5.35 0.84
N LEU A 161 -8.73 -5.59 -0.03
CA LEU A 161 -10.06 -6.07 0.34
C LEU A 161 -10.09 -7.56 0.67
N VAL A 162 -9.13 -8.33 0.17
CA VAL A 162 -8.93 -9.72 0.57
C VAL A 162 -8.36 -9.73 1.99
N GLY A 163 -9.26 -9.90 2.96
CA GLY A 163 -8.94 -9.86 4.40
C GLY A 163 -8.16 -11.07 4.91
N GLU A 164 -8.30 -12.24 4.27
CA GLU A 164 -7.62 -13.47 4.68
C GLU A 164 -6.17 -13.53 4.14
N GLU A 165 -5.19 -13.72 5.02
CA GLU A 165 -3.76 -13.71 4.67
C GLU A 165 -3.40 -14.77 3.61
N LYS A 166 -3.90 -16.00 3.76
CA LYS A 166 -3.66 -17.09 2.79
C LYS A 166 -4.25 -16.78 1.41
N LEU A 167 -5.46 -16.21 1.38
CA LEU A 167 -6.08 -15.82 0.12
C LEU A 167 -5.32 -14.65 -0.50
N ARG A 168 -4.87 -13.67 0.30
CA ARG A 168 -4.06 -12.55 -0.17
C ARG A 168 -2.76 -13.02 -0.82
N GLU A 169 -2.07 -13.98 -0.24
CA GLU A 169 -0.88 -14.59 -0.83
C GLU A 169 -1.18 -15.22 -2.19
N LEU A 170 -2.26 -15.99 -2.30
CA LEU A 170 -2.67 -16.63 -3.55
C LEU A 170 -3.08 -15.62 -4.63
N VAL A 171 -3.80 -14.57 -4.25
CA VAL A 171 -4.17 -13.49 -5.16
C VAL A 171 -2.93 -12.74 -5.64
N SER A 172 -1.98 -12.46 -4.74
CA SER A 172 -0.70 -11.83 -5.10
C SER A 172 0.08 -12.68 -6.09
N MET A 173 0.11 -13.99 -5.88
CA MET A 173 0.69 -14.94 -6.84
C MET A 173 -0.04 -14.95 -8.18
N ALA A 174 -1.37 -14.94 -8.17
CA ALA A 174 -2.19 -14.94 -9.39
C ALA A 174 -1.97 -13.66 -10.20
N LEU A 175 -1.98 -12.49 -9.54
CA LEU A 175 -1.61 -11.21 -10.16
C LEU A 175 -0.18 -11.26 -10.71
N GLY A 176 0.79 -11.77 -9.96
CA GLY A 176 2.17 -11.93 -10.45
C GLY A 176 2.31 -12.86 -11.66
N ARG A 177 1.45 -13.88 -11.77
CA ARG A 177 1.44 -14.83 -12.88
C ARG A 177 0.80 -14.23 -14.14
N HIS A 178 -0.37 -13.62 -14.01
CA HIS A 178 -1.22 -13.25 -15.13
C HIS A 178 -1.16 -11.78 -15.52
N ASN A 179 -0.74 -10.92 -14.59
CA ASN A 179 -0.72 -9.47 -14.79
C ASN A 179 0.72 -8.95 -14.88
N ARG A 180 1.17 -8.72 -16.11
CA ARG A 180 2.54 -8.26 -16.38
C ARG A 180 2.82 -6.89 -15.77
N GLU A 181 1.89 -5.93 -15.91
CA GLU A 181 2.06 -4.58 -15.37
C GLU A 181 2.20 -4.60 -13.84
N PHE A 182 1.32 -5.34 -13.16
CA PHE A 182 1.38 -5.50 -11.72
C PHE A 182 2.69 -6.15 -11.28
N ARG A 183 3.12 -7.22 -11.95
CA ARG A 183 4.41 -7.89 -11.67
C ARG A 183 5.58 -6.93 -11.81
N GLU A 184 5.60 -6.10 -12.85
CA GLU A 184 6.66 -5.12 -13.08
C GLU A 184 6.69 -4.06 -11.98
N LYS A 185 5.54 -3.53 -11.56
CA LYS A 185 5.47 -2.58 -10.43
C LYS A 185 5.92 -3.20 -9.11
N VAL A 186 5.50 -4.43 -8.82
CA VAL A 186 5.94 -5.19 -7.66
C VAL A 186 7.46 -5.39 -7.68
N HIS A 187 8.03 -5.74 -8.84
CA HIS A 187 9.47 -5.91 -8.99
C HIS A 187 10.23 -4.60 -8.72
N LEU A 188 9.80 -3.50 -9.33
CA LEU A 188 10.38 -2.17 -9.10
C LEU A 188 10.28 -1.76 -7.62
N HIS A 189 9.14 -2.01 -7.00
CA HIS A 189 8.91 -1.75 -5.59
C HIS A 189 9.85 -2.56 -4.68
N PHE A 190 9.95 -3.87 -4.88
CA PHE A 190 10.87 -4.70 -4.09
C PHE A 190 12.33 -4.36 -4.32
N LYS A 191 12.71 -3.98 -5.55
CA LYS A 191 14.05 -3.49 -5.84
C LYS A 191 14.33 -2.22 -5.03
N ALA A 192 13.43 -1.23 -5.07
CA ALA A 192 13.57 0.00 -4.30
C ALA A 192 13.59 -0.23 -2.79
N LEU A 193 12.88 -1.23 -2.27
CA LEU A 193 12.91 -1.59 -0.85
C LEU A 193 14.24 -2.18 -0.38
N ARG A 194 15.06 -2.72 -1.29
CA ARG A 194 16.35 -3.34 -0.94
C ARG A 194 17.51 -2.35 -0.91
N GLY A 195 17.29 -1.10 -1.34
CA GLY A 195 18.36 -0.11 -1.59
C GLY A 195 19.05 -0.38 -2.91
#